data_AF-A0A553DZ49-F1
#
_entry.id   AF-A0A553DZ49-F1
#
_cell.length_a   1.000
_cell.length_b   1.000
_cell.length_c   1.000
_cell.angle_alpha   90.00
_cell.angle_beta   90.00
_cell.angle_gamma   90.00
#
_symmetry.space_group_name_H-M   'P 1'
#
loop_
_entity.id
_entity.type
_entity.pdbx_description
1 polymer ?
#
loop_
_entity_poly.entity_id
_entity_poly.type
_entity_poly.pdbx_seq_one_letter_code
_entity_poly.pdbx_strand_id
1 'polypeptide(L)'
;MTSFTVNLDESSKAGKAFLAMAETFFKDVKGLEIIKNPVASDKTTAKEKKHPATNNIPNAETVKAINDIKNGVGLTKTKNSKDLFKSLGI
;
A
#
# COMPACT_ATOMS: atom_id res chain seq x y z
N MET A 1 32.26 11.22 20.49
CA MET A 1 31.34 10.39 19.70
C MET A 1 30.54 11.34 18.82
N THR A 2 30.59 11.16 17.50
CA THR A 2 29.86 12.01 16.54
C THR A 2 28.77 11.14 15.94
N SER A 3 27.51 11.57 16.04
CA SER A 3 26.35 10.85 15.52
C SER A 3 25.65 11.70 14.46
N PHE A 4 25.02 11.03 13.49
CA PHE A 4 24.11 11.64 12.53
C PHE A 4 22.89 10.74 12.35
N THR A 5 21.75 11.36 12.06
CA THR A 5 20.47 10.65 11.93
C THR A 5 20.05 10.64 10.47
N VAL A 6 19.63 9.48 9.96
CA VAL A 6 19.08 9.32 8.61
C VAL A 6 17.59 9.02 8.72
N ASN A 7 16.76 9.85 8.08
CA ASN A 7 15.33 9.59 7.97
C ASN A 7 15.07 8.68 6.76
N LEU A 8 14.43 7.54 7.00
CA LEU A 8 14.12 6.55 5.97
C LEU A 8 12.60 6.40 5.85
N ASP A 9 12.13 6.36 4.61
CA ASP A 9 10.76 5.93 4.31
C ASP A 9 10.73 4.42 4.08
N GLU A 10 10.21 3.67 5.06
CA GLU A 10 10.10 2.20 5.01
C GLU A 10 9.22 1.70 3.85
N SER A 11 8.37 2.55 3.27
CA SER A 11 7.52 2.18 2.14
C SER A 11 8.25 2.24 0.79
N SER A 12 9.33 3.03 0.72
CA SER A 12 10.13 3.24 -0.49
C SER A 12 11.07 2.07 -0.80
N LYS A 13 11.40 1.86 -2.08
CA LYS A 13 12.36 0.81 -2.50
C LYS A 13 13.74 1.01 -1.85
N ALA A 14 14.21 2.25 -1.79
CA ALA A 14 15.50 2.59 -1.20
C ALA A 14 15.50 2.40 0.32
N GLY A 15 14.42 2.80 1.02
CA GLY A 15 14.29 2.59 2.47
C GLY A 15 14.23 1.11 2.85
N LYS A 16 13.50 0.29 2.09
CA LYS A 16 13.48 -1.17 2.29
C LYS A 16 14.85 -1.80 2.07
N ALA A 17 15.55 -1.41 1.00
CA ALA A 17 16.90 -1.92 0.72
C ALA A 17 17.89 -1.50 1.82
N PHE A 18 17.83 -0.25 2.27
CA PHE A 18 18.70 0.24 3.34
C PHE A 18 18.43 -0.46 4.68
N LEU A 19 17.17 -0.69 5.04
CA LEU A 19 16.80 -1.44 6.25
C LEU A 19 17.30 -2.89 6.19
N ALA A 20 17.10 -3.57 5.06
CA ALA A 20 17.61 -4.93 4.87
C ALA A 20 19.15 -4.98 4.99
N MET A 21 19.85 -4.03 4.37
CA MET A 21 21.31 -3.90 4.51
C MET A 21 21.72 -3.60 5.95
N ALA A 22 21.01 -2.71 6.64
CA ALA A 22 21.32 -2.35 8.01
C ALA A 22 21.14 -3.54 8.97
N GLU A 23 20.07 -4.30 8.78
CA GLU A 23 19.82 -5.54 9.53
C GLU A 23 20.85 -6.65 9.23
N THR A 24 21.42 -6.70 8.04
CA THR A 24 22.43 -7.72 7.70
C THR A 24 23.85 -7.33 8.13
N PHE A 25 24.22 -6.06 8.00
CA PHE A 25 25.61 -5.61 8.19
C PHE A 25 25.88 -4.97 9.55
N PHE A 26 24.85 -4.42 10.19
CA PHE A 26 25.02 -3.66 11.44
C PHE A 26 24.41 -4.36 12.66
N LYS A 27 23.77 -5.52 12.46
CA LYS A 27 23.32 -6.38 13.56
C LYS A 27 24.56 -6.95 14.26
N ASP A 28 24.69 -6.62 15.56
CA ASP A 28 25.77 -7.04 16.47
C ASP A 28 27.12 -6.34 16.31
N VAL A 29 27.20 -5.22 15.58
CA VAL A 29 28.43 -4.43 15.47
C VAL A 29 28.61 -3.53 16.70
N LYS A 30 29.73 -3.71 17.43
CA LYS A 30 30.12 -2.83 18.54
C LYS A 30 30.41 -1.42 18.00
N GLY A 31 29.55 -0.46 18.33
CA GLY A 31 29.73 0.97 18.01
C GLY A 31 28.60 1.60 17.18
N LEU A 32 27.59 0.82 16.77
CA LEU A 32 26.41 1.31 16.05
C LEU A 32 25.15 1.08 16.89
N GLU A 33 24.32 2.12 17.02
CA GLU A 33 22.99 2.04 17.61
C GLU A 33 21.95 2.40 16.55
N ILE A 34 21.08 1.45 16.22
CA ILE A 34 19.93 1.69 15.33
C ILE A 34 18.73 2.04 16.21
N ILE A 35 18.38 3.32 16.26
CA ILE A 35 17.21 3.80 17.00
C ILE A 35 16.03 3.87 16.02
N LYS A 36 15.09 2.94 16.16
CA LYS A 36 13.82 2.99 15.42
C LYS A 36 12.87 3.91 16.17
N ASN A 37 12.78 5.17 15.75
CA ASN A 37 11.78 6.09 16.29
C ASN A 37 10.42 5.77 15.65
N PRO A 38 9.42 5.29 16.41
CA PRO A 38 8.07 5.20 15.88
C PRO A 38 7.58 6.62 15.64
N VAL A 39 7.57 7.05 14.37
CA VAL A 39 6.88 8.27 14.01
C VAL A 39 5.41 7.97 14.28
N ALA A 40 4.88 8.57 15.35
CA ALA A 40 3.45 8.57 15.62
C ALA A 40 2.80 9.06 14.32
N SER A 41 2.16 8.14 13.62
CA SER A 41 1.35 8.49 12.49
C SER A 41 0.26 9.41 13.02
N ASP A 42 0.42 10.72 12.83
CA ASP A 42 -0.71 11.63 12.67
C ASP A 42 -1.44 11.20 11.39
N LYS A 43 -2.12 10.07 11.52
CA LYS A 43 -3.20 9.64 10.66
C LYS A 43 -4.31 9.41 11.66
N THR A 44 -5.27 10.32 11.66
CA THR A 44 -6.66 10.06 12.04
C THR A 44 -6.94 8.59 11.80
N THR A 45 -6.93 7.79 12.87
CA THR A 45 -7.06 6.34 12.78
C THR A 45 -8.53 6.05 12.52
N ALA A 46 -8.95 6.19 11.26
CA ALA A 46 -10.04 5.37 10.77
C ALA A 46 -9.55 3.92 10.97
N LYS A 47 -10.01 3.28 12.05
CA LYS A 47 -9.73 1.88 12.34
C LYS A 47 -10.04 1.09 11.08
N GLU A 48 -9.01 0.65 10.38
CA GLU A 48 -9.15 -0.28 9.27
C GLU A 48 -9.79 -1.52 9.88
N LYS A 49 -11.10 -1.70 9.64
CA LYS A 49 -11.78 -2.93 10.03
C LYS A 49 -11.06 -4.02 9.27
N LYS A 50 -10.15 -4.73 9.93
CA LYS A 50 -9.57 -5.97 9.39
C LYS A 50 -10.74 -6.93 9.28
N HIS A 51 -11.42 -6.91 8.14
CA HIS A 51 -12.33 -7.98 7.80
C HIS A 51 -11.47 -9.25 7.82
N PRO A 52 -11.91 -10.32 8.51
CA PRO A 52 -11.20 -11.58 8.41
C PRO A 52 -11.02 -11.87 6.92
N ALA A 53 -9.84 -12.34 6.52
CA ALA A 53 -9.60 -12.79 5.16
C ALA A 53 -10.46 -14.03 4.92
N THR A 54 -11.77 -13.83 4.77
CA THR A 54 -12.70 -14.82 4.27
C THR A 54 -12.21 -15.20 2.91
N ASN A 55 -12.33 -16.48 2.53
CA ASN A 55 -12.10 -16.94 1.17
C ASN A 55 -12.79 -15.94 0.22
N ASN A 56 -11.99 -15.09 -0.43
CA ASN A 56 -12.44 -13.91 -1.14
C ASN A 56 -12.92 -14.35 -2.52
N ILE A 57 -13.92 -15.25 -2.50
CA ILE A 57 -14.51 -15.86 -3.67
C ILE A 57 -15.54 -14.86 -4.19
N PRO A 58 -15.40 -14.40 -5.44
CA PRO A 58 -16.40 -13.53 -6.05
C PRO A 58 -17.79 -14.15 -5.96
N ASN A 59 -18.78 -13.35 -5.54
CA ASN A 59 -20.17 -13.78 -5.57
C ASN A 59 -20.64 -13.98 -7.03
N ALA A 60 -21.81 -14.61 -7.21
CA ALA A 60 -22.34 -14.92 -8.53
C ALA A 60 -22.49 -13.67 -9.43
N GLU A 61 -22.87 -12.53 -8.87
CA GLU A 61 -23.01 -11.27 -9.60
C GLU A 61 -21.67 -10.74 -10.10
N THR A 62 -20.62 -10.82 -9.28
CA THR A 62 -19.26 -10.42 -9.66
C THR A 62 -18.74 -11.30 -10.79
N VAL A 63 -18.95 -12.62 -10.70
CA VAL A 63 -18.57 -13.56 -11.77
C VAL A 63 -19.33 -13.26 -13.07
N LYS A 64 -20.63 -12.96 -12.97
CA LYS A 64 -21.46 -12.58 -14.12
C LYS A 64 -20.94 -11.30 -14.77
N ALA A 65 -20.69 -10.24 -13.99
CA ALA A 65 -20.17 -8.97 -14.51
C ALA A 65 -18.82 -9.15 -15.21
N ILE A 66 -17.92 -9.98 -14.67
CA ILE A 66 -16.64 -10.31 -15.32
C ILE A 66 -16.86 -10.98 -16.68
N ASN A 67 -17.82 -11.91 -16.77
CA ASN A 67 -18.11 -12.60 -18.03
C ASN A 67 -18.80 -11.69 -19.06
N ASP A 68 -19.73 -10.83 -18.62
CA ASP A 68 -20.41 -9.87 -19.49
C ASP A 68 -19.39 -8.89 -20.12
N ILE A 69 -18.43 -8.39 -19.31
CA ILE A 69 -17.34 -7.53 -19.80
C ILE A 69 -16.45 -8.27 -20.81
N LYS A 70 -16.11 -9.55 -20.56
CA LYS A 70 -15.33 -10.37 -21.52
C LYS A 70 -16.05 -10.53 -22.86
N ASN A 71 -17.38 -10.61 -22.82
CA ASN A 71 -18.22 -10.70 -24.01
C ASN A 71 -18.52 -9.32 -24.64
N GLY A 72 -17.96 -8.22 -24.11
CA GLY A 72 -18.15 -6.87 -24.61
C GLY A 72 -19.51 -6.25 -24.24
N VAL A 73 -20.26 -6.86 -23.33
CA VAL A 73 -21.56 -6.35 -22.86
C VAL A 73 -21.33 -5.42 -21.66
N GLY A 74 -21.95 -4.23 -21.69
CA GLY A 74 -21.91 -3.29 -20.58
C GLY A 74 -20.59 -2.51 -20.42
N LEU A 75 -19.68 -2.57 -21.41
CA LEU A 75 -18.43 -1.80 -21.39
C LEU A 75 -18.68 -0.35 -21.84
N THR A 76 -18.35 0.62 -20.99
CA THR A 76 -18.33 2.04 -21.33
C THR A 76 -16.89 2.54 -21.39
N LYS A 77 -16.61 3.45 -22.32
CA LYS A 77 -15.29 4.07 -22.48
C LYS A 77 -15.42 5.57 -22.20
N THR A 78 -14.50 6.09 -21.41
CA THR A 78 -14.44 7.51 -21.05
C THR A 78 -13.07 8.05 -21.40
N LYS A 79 -12.99 9.35 -21.73
CA LYS A 79 -11.75 9.94 -22.24
C LYS A 79 -10.79 10.34 -21.12
N ASN A 80 -11.33 10.73 -19.97
CA ASN A 80 -10.57 11.23 -18.83
C ASN A 80 -11.35 11.03 -17.53
N SER A 81 -10.70 11.29 -16.39
CA SER A 81 -11.30 11.14 -15.06
C SER A 81 -12.54 12.01 -14.87
N LYS A 82 -12.53 13.27 -15.35
CA LYS A 82 -13.68 14.18 -15.23
C LYS A 82 -14.92 13.66 -15.97
N ASP A 83 -14.72 13.08 -17.15
CA ASP A 83 -15.76 12.45 -17.97
C ASP A 83 -16.29 11.15 -17.32
N LEU A 84 -15.40 10.38 -16.69
CA LEU A 84 -15.78 9.19 -15.91
C LEU A 84 -16.68 9.54 -14.72
N PHE A 85 -16.29 10.51 -13.89
CA PHE A 85 -17.11 10.92 -12.74
C PHE A 85 -18.46 11.51 -13.19
N LYS A 86 -18.45 12.35 -14.23
CA LYS A 86 -19.68 12.86 -14.85
C LYS A 86 -20.60 11.73 -15.34
N SER A 87 -20.05 10.70 -15.99
CA SER A 87 -20.82 9.54 -16.47
C SER A 87 -21.36 8.67 -15.32
N LEU A 88 -20.69 8.67 -14.17
CA LEU A 88 -21.10 7.96 -12.96
C LEU A 88 -22.07 8.78 -12.10
N GLY A 89 -22.28 10.06 -12.42
CA GLY A 89 -23.14 10.97 -11.67
C GLY A 89 -22.59 11.33 -10.29
N ILE A 90 -21.27 11.26 -10.12
CA ILE A 90 -20.54 11.58 -8.88
C ILE A 90 -19.52 12.70 -9.08
#